data_AF-A0A7S4J9S0-F1
#
_entry.id   AF-A0A7S4J9S0-F1
#
_cell.length_a   1.000
_cell.length_b   1.000
_cell.length_c   1.000
_cell.angle_alpha   90.00
_cell.angle_beta   90.00
_cell.angle_gamma   90.00
#
_symmetry.space_group_name_H-M   'P 1'
#
loop_
_entity.id
_entity.type
_entity.pdbx_description
1 polymer ?
#
loop_
_entity_poly.entity_id
_entity_poly.type
_entity_poly.pdbx_seq_one_letter_code
_entity_poly.pdbx_strand_id
1 'polypeptide(L)'
;RHGRLAMLAALAWPVQELLSPILSVLLKEPNLVAETGGRSPSVLNGGLEQSSIPLTLAGFGVLVGAIDWHSLQRREAAGDEWLPGDFQFDPLNVLGGATLEQRRAMQAKEINNGRLAMVAVAAFVVEEALTGRP
;
A
#
# COMPACT_ATOMS: atom_id res chain seq x y z
N ARG A 1 -5.43 -2.11 10.27
CA ARG A 1 -5.56 -1.12 9.17
C ARG A 1 -4.20 -0.67 8.64
N HIS A 2 -3.34 -0.06 9.47
CA HIS A 2 -1.99 0.38 9.07
C HIS A 2 -1.11 -0.73 8.46
N GLY A 3 -1.15 -1.95 9.01
CA GLY A 3 -0.36 -3.07 8.47
C GLY A 3 -0.64 -3.41 7.00
N ARG A 4 -1.90 -3.32 6.53
CA ARG A 4 -2.23 -3.60 5.11
C ARG A 4 -1.69 -2.50 4.19
N LEU A 5 -1.83 -1.24 4.59
CA LEU A 5 -1.26 -0.11 3.85
C LEU A 5 0.27 -0.19 3.81
N ALA A 6 0.89 -0.56 4.93
CA ALA A 6 2.34 -0.75 5.00
C ALA A 6 2.81 -1.93 4.13
N MET A 7 2.06 -3.03 4.05
CA MET A 7 2.38 -4.15 3.15
C MET A 7 2.34 -3.71 1.67
N LEU A 8 1.34 -2.90 1.28
CA LEU A 8 1.28 -2.33 -0.07
C LEU A 8 2.42 -1.36 -0.33
N ALA A 9 2.73 -0.47 0.62
CA ALA A 9 3.82 0.49 0.50
C ALA A 9 5.20 -0.20 0.44
N ALA A 10 5.44 -1.20 1.28
CA ALA A 10 6.69 -1.97 1.30
C ALA A 10 6.96 -2.68 -0.03
N LEU A 11 5.90 -3.07 -0.75
CA LEU A 11 6.01 -3.60 -2.10
C LEU A 11 6.17 -2.49 -3.13
N ALA A 12 5.29 -1.49 -3.10
CA ALA A 12 5.22 -0.43 -4.10
C ALA A 12 6.51 0.39 -4.18
N TRP A 13 7.20 0.59 -3.05
CA TRP A 13 8.40 1.40 -2.97
C TRP A 13 9.56 0.88 -3.85
N PRO A 14 10.10 -0.34 -3.63
CA PRO A 14 11.14 -0.88 -4.51
C PRO A 14 10.63 -1.20 -5.92
N VAL A 15 9.35 -1.60 -6.05
CA VAL A 15 8.73 -1.88 -7.35
C VAL A 15 8.74 -0.61 -8.21
N GLN A 16 8.40 0.54 -7.65
CA GLN A 16 8.39 1.80 -8.37
C GLN A 16 9.80 2.18 -8.85
N GLU A 17 10.81 2.04 -8.02
CA GLU A 17 12.19 2.39 -8.38
C GLU A 17 12.75 1.49 -9.48
N LEU A 18 12.37 0.21 -9.48
CA LEU A 18 12.78 -0.75 -10.50
C LEU A 18 11.97 -0.65 -11.80
N LEU A 19 10.65 -0.49 -11.71
CA LEU A 19 9.75 -0.53 -12.87
C LEU A 19 9.55 0.82 -13.53
N SER A 20 9.58 1.95 -12.81
CA SER A 20 9.35 3.26 -13.42
C SER A 20 10.35 3.60 -14.55
N PRO A 21 11.65 3.29 -14.45
CA PRO A 21 12.56 3.45 -15.58
C PRO A 21 12.19 2.56 -16.77
N ILE A 22 11.81 1.30 -16.54
CA ILE A 22 11.43 0.35 -17.59
C ILE A 22 10.14 0.81 -18.29
N LEU A 23 9.13 1.20 -17.51
CA LEU A 23 7.83 1.64 -17.99
C LEU A 23 7.94 2.95 -18.76
N SER A 24 8.80 3.88 -18.33
CA SER A 24 9.03 5.14 -19.07
C SER A 24 9.58 4.90 -20.48
N VAL A 25 10.51 3.96 -20.64
CA VAL A 25 11.07 3.59 -21.95
C VAL A 25 10.04 2.85 -22.81
N LEU A 26 9.25 1.95 -22.21
CA LEU A 26 8.25 1.16 -22.91
C LEU A 26 7.04 1.98 -23.37
N LEU A 27 6.54 2.86 -22.50
CA LEU A 27 5.32 3.65 -22.73
C LEU A 27 5.60 5.03 -23.32
N LYS A 28 6.87 5.43 -23.49
CA LYS A 28 7.29 6.77 -23.93
C LYS A 28 6.75 7.91 -23.04
N GLU A 29 6.48 7.60 -21.78
CA GLU A 29 6.02 8.57 -20.77
C GLU A 29 7.22 9.17 -20.02
N PRO A 30 7.12 10.40 -19.49
CA PRO A 30 8.19 11.02 -18.73
C PRO A 30 8.48 10.22 -17.46
N ASN A 31 9.77 10.02 -17.17
CA ASN A 31 10.20 9.28 -15.99
C ASN A 31 10.10 10.16 -14.73
N LEU A 32 9.00 10.00 -13.99
CA LEU A 32 8.71 10.76 -12.75
C LEU A 32 9.75 10.53 -11.65
N VAL A 33 10.41 9.37 -11.65
CA VAL A 33 11.43 8.99 -10.67
C VAL A 33 12.82 9.54 -11.07
N ALA A 34 13.01 9.97 -12.32
CA ALA A 34 14.28 10.57 -12.75
C ALA A 34 14.51 11.96 -12.14
N GLU A 35 13.45 12.73 -11.89
CA GLU A 35 13.54 14.07 -11.30
C GLU A 35 13.96 14.05 -9.81
N THR A 36 13.68 12.96 -9.11
CA THR A 36 14.11 12.71 -7.73
C THR A 36 15.44 11.95 -7.67
N GLY A 37 16.10 11.69 -8.81
CA GLY A 37 17.37 10.97 -8.87
C GLY A 37 17.25 9.45 -8.66
N GLY A 38 16.13 8.85 -9.05
CA GLY A 38 15.88 7.41 -8.93
C GLY A 38 15.11 7.00 -7.67
N ARG A 39 14.66 7.97 -6.86
CA ARG A 39 13.99 7.74 -5.56
C ARG A 39 12.48 7.89 -5.65
N SER A 40 11.72 7.14 -4.86
CA SER A 40 10.27 7.35 -4.79
C SER A 40 9.90 8.77 -4.32
N PRO A 41 9.03 9.53 -5.03
CA PRO A 41 8.58 10.85 -4.61
C PRO A 41 7.88 10.79 -3.26
N SER A 42 8.42 11.52 -2.29
CA SER A 42 7.94 11.51 -0.91
C SER A 42 8.18 12.88 -0.27
N VAL A 43 7.60 13.10 0.91
CA VAL A 43 7.81 14.35 1.66
C VAL A 43 9.29 14.60 1.94
N LEU A 44 10.09 13.53 2.08
CA LEU A 44 11.51 13.61 2.42
C LEU A 44 12.42 13.58 1.19
N ASN A 45 12.00 12.90 0.11
CA ASN A 45 12.77 12.80 -1.13
C ASN A 45 12.49 13.92 -2.13
N GLY A 46 11.42 14.69 -1.93
CA GLY A 46 10.94 15.70 -2.86
C GLY A 46 10.11 15.08 -4.01
N GLY A 47 9.86 15.87 -5.05
CA GLY A 47 9.11 15.44 -6.24
C GLY A 47 7.59 15.61 -6.15
N LEU A 48 7.01 15.88 -4.97
CA LEU A 48 5.56 16.05 -4.82
C LEU A 48 4.95 17.24 -5.60
N GLU A 49 5.79 18.19 -6.03
CA GLU A 49 5.39 19.39 -6.78
C GLU A 49 5.24 19.14 -8.30
N GLN A 50 5.59 17.94 -8.78
CA GLN A 50 5.39 17.56 -10.18
C GLN A 50 3.92 17.69 -10.58
N SER A 51 3.64 18.28 -11.75
CA SER A 51 2.27 18.61 -12.18
C SER A 51 1.30 17.42 -12.22
N SER A 52 1.81 16.21 -12.43
CA SER A 52 1.04 14.97 -12.46
C SER A 52 0.70 14.43 -11.06
N ILE A 53 1.59 14.61 -10.08
CA ILE A 53 1.50 13.92 -8.78
C ILE A 53 0.31 14.38 -7.92
N PRO A 54 0.00 15.68 -7.75
CA PRO A 54 -1.17 16.11 -6.99
C PRO A 54 -2.49 15.56 -7.54
N LEU A 55 -2.63 15.49 -8.86
CA LEU A 55 -3.82 14.93 -9.51
C LEU A 55 -3.90 13.42 -9.28
N THR A 56 -2.80 12.71 -9.44
CA THR A 56 -2.72 11.27 -9.16
C THR A 56 -3.05 10.97 -7.70
N LEU A 57 -2.49 11.72 -6.74
CA LEU A 57 -2.79 11.58 -5.32
C LEU A 57 -4.26 11.87 -5.00
N ALA A 58 -4.85 12.90 -5.61
CA ALA A 58 -6.27 13.19 -5.47
C ALA A 58 -7.14 12.04 -6.00
N GLY A 59 -6.81 11.51 -7.18
CA GLY A 59 -7.50 10.35 -7.76
C GLY A 59 -7.40 9.11 -6.86
N PHE A 60 -6.21 8.77 -6.37
CA PHE A 60 -6.02 7.69 -5.41
C PHE A 60 -6.78 7.94 -4.09
N GLY A 61 -6.81 9.17 -3.60
CA GLY A 61 -7.58 9.57 -2.42
C GLY A 61 -9.07 9.31 -2.58
N VAL A 62 -9.64 9.64 -3.75
CA VAL A 62 -11.05 9.34 -4.07
C VAL A 62 -11.29 7.83 -4.11
N LEU A 63 -10.41 7.06 -4.76
CA LEU A 63 -10.55 5.60 -4.85
C LEU A 63 -10.49 4.92 -3.47
N VAL A 64 -9.49 5.28 -2.66
CA VAL A 64 -9.36 4.77 -1.28
C VAL A 64 -10.56 5.20 -0.45
N GLY A 65 -11.01 6.44 -0.58
CA GLY A 65 -12.22 6.95 0.08
C GLY A 65 -13.48 6.17 -0.29
N ALA A 66 -13.66 5.82 -1.57
CA ALA A 66 -14.80 5.01 -2.02
C ALA A 66 -14.77 3.59 -1.44
N ILE A 67 -13.59 2.97 -1.39
CA ILE A 67 -13.41 1.65 -0.77
C ILE A 67 -13.69 1.72 0.73
N ASP A 68 -13.19 2.75 1.41
CA ASP A 68 -13.39 2.92 2.85
C ASP A 68 -14.86 3.23 3.19
N TRP A 69 -15.52 4.00 2.34
CA TRP A 69 -16.95 4.27 2.44
C TRP A 69 -17.76 2.98 2.38
N HIS A 70 -17.49 2.10 1.40
CA HIS A 70 -18.12 0.79 1.33
C HIS A 70 -17.77 -0.09 2.54
N SER A 71 -16.54 0.02 3.06
CA SER A 71 -16.08 -0.70 4.25
C SER A 71 -16.83 -0.27 5.52
N LEU A 72 -17.16 1.02 5.66
CA LEU A 72 -17.96 1.54 6.77
C LEU A 72 -19.41 1.08 6.71
N GLN A 73 -20.03 1.10 5.53
CA GLN A 73 -21.40 0.58 5.36
C GLN A 73 -21.50 -0.90 5.75
N ARG A 74 -20.49 -1.69 5.39
CA ARG A 74 -20.41 -3.11 5.77
C ARG A 74 -20.27 -3.31 7.28
N ARG A 75 -19.43 -2.50 7.92
CA ARG A 75 -19.29 -2.50 9.38
C ARG A 75 -20.61 -2.15 10.07
N GLU A 76 -21.31 -1.14 9.57
CA GLU A 76 -22.60 -0.71 10.12
C GLU A 76 -23.67 -1.79 9.94
N ALA A 77 -23.71 -2.45 8.78
CA ALA A 77 -24.62 -3.57 8.52
C ALA A 77 -24.34 -4.81 9.40
N ALA A 78 -23.09 -5.04 9.81
CA ALA A 78 -22.72 -6.17 10.66
C ALA A 78 -22.97 -5.93 12.16
N GLY A 79 -23.14 -4.68 12.59
CA GLY A 79 -23.44 -4.34 13.99
C GLY A 79 -22.42 -4.87 14.99
N ASP A 80 -22.90 -5.40 16.12
CA ASP A 80 -22.08 -5.87 17.24
C ASP A 80 -21.35 -7.20 16.96
N GLU A 81 -21.74 -7.95 15.93
CA GLU A 81 -21.05 -9.19 15.51
C GLU A 81 -19.83 -8.93 14.62
N TRP A 82 -19.48 -7.67 14.39
CA TRP A 82 -18.35 -7.28 13.53
C TRP A 82 -16.99 -7.72 14.10
N LEU A 83 -16.32 -8.63 13.40
CA LEU A 83 -14.91 -8.93 13.67
C LEU A 83 -14.00 -7.85 13.08
N PRO A 84 -13.07 -7.26 13.86
CA PRO A 84 -12.12 -6.29 13.35
C PRO A 84 -11.27 -6.84 12.20
N GLY A 85 -11.42 -6.25 11.00
CA GLY A 85 -10.64 -6.60 9.81
C GLY A 85 -11.30 -7.59 8.86
N ASP A 86 -12.51 -8.07 9.19
CA ASP A 86 -13.29 -8.98 8.35
C ASP A 86 -14.22 -8.21 7.41
N PHE A 87 -13.73 -7.89 6.20
CA PHE A 87 -14.53 -7.19 5.18
C PHE A 87 -15.24 -8.14 4.20
N GLN A 88 -15.27 -9.45 4.47
CA GLN A 88 -15.79 -10.49 3.55
C GLN A 88 -15.19 -10.43 2.14
N PHE A 89 -14.00 -9.84 2.01
CA PHE A 89 -13.29 -9.71 0.74
C PHE A 89 -12.41 -10.95 0.52
N ASP A 90 -12.97 -11.98 -0.11
CA ASP A 90 -12.28 -13.22 -0.46
C ASP A 90 -12.62 -13.66 -1.90
N PRO A 91 -12.04 -13.01 -2.93
CA PRO A 91 -12.33 -13.32 -4.33
C PRO A 91 -11.88 -14.73 -4.75
N LEU A 92 -10.92 -15.33 -4.03
CA LEU A 92 -10.38 -16.66 -4.30
C LEU A 92 -10.99 -17.76 -3.42
N ASN A 93 -11.95 -17.40 -2.56
CA ASN A 93 -12.63 -18.30 -1.63
C ASN A 93 -11.68 -19.19 -0.79
N VAL A 94 -10.54 -18.63 -0.37
CA VAL A 94 -9.51 -19.36 0.38
C VAL A 94 -9.99 -19.70 1.79
N LEU A 95 -10.92 -18.90 2.34
CA LEU A 95 -11.50 -19.07 3.67
C LEU A 95 -12.76 -19.96 3.66
N GLY A 96 -13.34 -20.26 2.49
CA GLY A 96 -14.62 -20.97 2.35
C GLY A 96 -14.66 -22.39 2.94
N GLY A 97 -13.51 -23.05 3.07
CA GLY A 97 -13.37 -24.39 3.66
C GLY A 97 -12.45 -24.48 4.89
N ALA A 98 -11.95 -23.34 5.38
CA ALA A 98 -10.98 -23.31 6.47
C ALA A 98 -11.64 -23.43 7.86
N THR A 99 -11.07 -24.24 8.75
CA THR A 99 -11.52 -24.35 10.14
C THR A 99 -11.29 -23.04 10.90
N LEU A 100 -12.01 -22.83 12.01
CA LEU A 100 -11.86 -21.62 12.85
C LEU A 100 -10.40 -21.41 13.30
N GLU A 101 -9.69 -22.48 13.60
CA GLU A 101 -8.27 -22.45 13.99
C GLU A 101 -7.36 -22.02 12.83
N GLN A 102 -7.59 -22.55 11.63
CA GLN A 102 -6.86 -22.15 10.43
C GLN A 102 -7.10 -20.67 10.08
N ARG A 103 -8.35 -20.19 10.22
CA ARG A 103 -8.69 -18.78 10.02
C ARG A 103 -7.93 -17.89 11.00
N ARG A 104 -7.90 -18.24 12.29
CA ARG A 104 -7.13 -17.50 13.32
C ARG A 104 -5.63 -17.52 13.05
N ALA A 105 -5.09 -18.67 12.62
CA ALA A 105 -3.68 -18.79 12.27
C ALA A 105 -3.31 -17.90 11.06
N MET A 106 -4.17 -17.81 10.04
CA MET A 106 -3.97 -16.91 8.90
C MET A 106 -4.05 -15.44 9.30
N GLN A 107 -5.00 -15.06 10.15
CA GLN A 107 -5.09 -13.69 10.69
C GLN A 107 -3.82 -13.33 11.49
N ALA A 108 -3.31 -14.24 12.32
CA ALA A 108 -2.06 -14.00 13.06
C ALA A 108 -0.85 -13.81 12.12
N LYS A 109 -0.77 -14.60 11.05
CA LYS A 109 0.27 -14.43 10.01
C LYS A 109 0.15 -13.07 9.32
N GLU A 110 -1.06 -12.65 8.97
CA GLU A 110 -1.31 -11.33 8.37
C GLU A 110 -0.83 -10.19 9.28
N ILE A 111 -1.14 -10.26 10.58
CA ILE A 111 -0.72 -9.25 11.56
C ILE A 111 0.80 -9.20 11.68
N ASN A 112 1.47 -10.34 11.75
CA ASN A 112 2.93 -10.40 11.86
C ASN A 112 3.61 -9.84 10.61
N ASN A 113 3.12 -10.19 9.42
CA ASN A 113 3.61 -9.62 8.17
C ASN A 113 3.34 -8.11 8.08
N GLY A 114 2.18 -7.66 8.57
CA GLY A 114 1.85 -6.23 8.65
C GLY A 114 2.79 -5.46 9.58
N ARG A 115 3.19 -6.04 10.71
CA ARG A 115 4.19 -5.45 11.63
C ARG A 115 5.56 -5.36 10.97
N LEU A 116 6.00 -6.43 10.32
CA LEU A 116 7.25 -6.45 9.58
C LEU A 116 7.26 -5.39 8.48
N ALA A 117 6.17 -5.27 7.72
CA ALA A 117 6.06 -4.26 6.67
C ALA A 117 6.09 -2.83 7.20
N MET A 118 5.47 -2.54 8.35
CA MET A 118 5.55 -1.22 8.98
C MET A 118 6.99 -0.84 9.34
N VAL A 119 7.77 -1.80 9.84
CA VAL A 119 9.20 -1.58 10.13
C VAL A 119 10.01 -1.42 8.84
N ALA A 120 9.73 -2.23 7.81
CA ALA A 120 10.42 -2.16 6.53
C ALA A 120 10.24 -0.79 5.85
N VAL A 121 9.01 -0.28 5.76
CA VAL A 121 8.75 1.05 5.17
C VAL A 121 9.47 2.15 5.96
N ALA A 122 9.48 2.08 7.28
CA ALA A 122 10.22 3.04 8.10
C ALA A 122 11.73 2.97 7.83
N ALA A 123 12.28 1.77 7.63
CA ALA A 123 13.68 1.59 7.27
C ALA A 123 14.01 2.20 5.90
N PHE A 124 13.21 1.93 4.86
CA PHE A 124 13.40 2.49 3.52
C PHE A 124 13.42 4.02 3.55
N VAL A 125 12.47 4.62 4.26
CA VAL A 125 12.37 6.08 4.40
C VAL A 125 13.61 6.66 5.08
N VAL A 126 14.10 6.02 6.16
CA VAL A 126 15.30 6.49 6.89
C VAL A 126 16.57 6.29 6.06
N GLU A 127 16.69 5.15 5.39
CA GLU A 127 17.84 4.81 4.55
C GLU A 127 18.01 5.79 3.39
N GLU A 128 16.93 6.09 2.67
CA GLU A 128 16.96 7.06 1.57
C GLU A 128 17.21 8.49 2.03
N ALA A 129 16.62 8.88 3.18
CA ALA A 129 16.83 10.20 3.74
C ALA A 129 18.29 10.43 4.17
N LEU A 130 18.98 9.39 4.65
CA LEU A 130 20.37 9.48 5.13
C LEU A 130 21.39 9.26 4.02
N THR A 131 21.18 8.27 3.15
CA THR A 131 22.16 7.85 2.14
C THR A 131 21.97 8.54 0.80
N GLY A 132 20.77 9.07 0.54
CA GLY A 132 20.42 9.70 -0.74
C GLY A 132 20.41 8.75 -1.94
N ARG A 133 20.38 7.43 -1.68
CA ARG A 133 20.34 6.39 -2.70
C ARG A 133 19.07 5.54 -2.52
N PRO A 134 18.43 5.11 -3.62
CA PRO A 134 17.42 4.05 -3.58
C PRO A 134 18.06 2.70 -3.19
#